data_AF-A0A267DPN9-F1
#
_entry.id   AF-A0A267DPN9-F1
#
_cell.length_a   1.000
_cell.length_b   1.000
_cell.length_c   1.000
_cell.angle_alpha   90.00
_cell.angle_beta   90.00
_cell.angle_gamma   90.00
#
_symmetry.space_group_name_H-M   'P 1'
#
loop_
_entity.id
_entity.type
_entity.pdbx_description
1 polymer ?
#
loop_
_entity_poly.entity_id
_entity_poly.type
_entity_poly.pdbx_seq_one_letter_code
_entity_poly.pdbx_strand_id
1 'polypeptide(L)'
;MLEPTVEGAIRLLLSQLGTRYGEVLVRNALSYVTASRTGLSEAEIEDLLSLDDDVLREVFTHHLPPFIRVPPLAWTRIRQQIDDYLVEREADGVTVLFWYHRQFWEVAQKLYLSDPEHNRIIHSRMADYFFGEWAAGREKPFECPERVKAKLERDGLPVPMAADRQVPAQPFVLRVESDKPYYNLRRINQLPRHFIRSGRVVDFLEHVAFNLDHLQSKLASSRRHQLLMDLHLFFDLKKKERGSEQNELDLTRIYNALRISAYSLSHSPLSLPVDLCGRLQPFAARSRRISDLLEACKKDSPLLLPVNNCLDTGSGYTHCTVQVRLSIGNLCEDGKIYAVSLQNNTVTWYDHEGSELKTVISERPAASHIRFVAVLPTSGCFCTVEEVRPGSSSCCGQTCAPVPGRFSCLACLIRCRCSTSPSRAAAAWKPPRGT
;
A
#
# COMPACT_ATOMS: atom_id res chain seq x y z
N MET A 1 38.11 -18.34 5.05
CA MET A 1 38.66 -17.36 4.09
C MET A 1 37.83 -16.11 4.20
N LEU A 2 38.46 -14.93 4.24
CA LEU A 2 37.74 -13.64 4.23
C LEU A 2 37.26 -13.40 2.79
N GLU A 3 35.96 -13.20 2.63
CA GLU A 3 35.37 -12.90 1.33
C GLU A 3 35.78 -11.49 0.86
N PRO A 4 36.17 -11.31 -0.41
CA PRO A 4 36.70 -10.04 -0.90
C PRO A 4 35.63 -8.96 -1.12
N THR A 5 34.35 -9.34 -1.09
CA THR A 5 33.23 -8.42 -1.31
C THR A 5 32.28 -8.44 -0.11
N VAL A 6 31.62 -7.31 0.14
CA VAL A 6 30.58 -7.20 1.18
C VAL A 6 29.44 -8.20 0.92
N GLU A 7 29.02 -8.35 -0.34
CA GLU A 7 28.02 -9.36 -0.72
C GLU A 7 28.51 -10.79 -0.39
N GLY A 8 29.75 -11.14 -0.73
CA GLY A 8 30.34 -12.43 -0.38
C GLY A 8 30.39 -12.67 1.13
N ALA A 9 30.80 -11.66 1.90
CA ALA A 9 30.86 -11.74 3.36
C ALA A 9 29.49 -11.97 3.98
N ILE A 10 28.46 -11.27 3.51
CA ILE A 10 27.07 -11.47 3.95
C ILE A 10 26.60 -12.89 3.58
N ARG A 11 26.88 -13.37 2.36
CA ARG A 11 26.53 -14.74 1.95
C ARG A 11 27.18 -15.79 2.84
N LEU A 12 28.46 -15.61 3.17
CA LEU A 12 29.19 -16.52 4.05
C LEU A 12 28.62 -16.52 5.48
N LEU A 13 28.30 -15.35 6.03
CA LEU A 13 27.65 -15.24 7.33
C LEU A 13 26.31 -16.01 7.34
N LEU A 14 25.48 -15.77 6.34
CA LEU A 14 24.15 -16.36 6.23
C LEU A 14 24.21 -17.88 6.00
N SER A 15 25.18 -18.39 5.23
CA SER A 15 25.37 -19.84 5.05
C SER A 15 25.85 -20.52 6.32
N GLN A 16 26.76 -19.89 7.10
CA GLN A 16 27.21 -20.39 8.38
C GLN A 16 26.08 -20.53 9.40
N LEU A 17 25.09 -19.62 9.38
CA LEU A 17 23.89 -19.75 10.21
C LEU A 17 23.10 -21.00 9.85
N GLY A 18 22.88 -21.24 8.55
CA GLY A 18 22.17 -22.43 8.07
C GLY A 18 22.86 -23.73 8.51
N THR A 19 24.18 -23.80 8.38
CA THR A 19 24.95 -24.97 8.85
C THR A 19 24.84 -25.20 10.36
N ARG A 20 24.73 -24.12 11.15
CA ARG A 20 24.74 -24.20 12.62
C ARG A 20 23.36 -24.49 13.22
N TYR A 21 22.29 -23.92 12.66
CA TYR A 21 20.95 -23.96 13.26
C TYR A 21 19.92 -24.77 12.48
N GLY A 22 20.27 -25.24 11.28
CA GLY A 22 19.33 -25.90 10.37
C GLY A 22 19.14 -25.07 9.10
N GLU A 23 19.27 -25.71 7.95
CA GLU A 23 19.24 -25.02 6.67
C GLU A 23 17.81 -24.57 6.35
N VAL A 24 16.80 -25.41 6.62
CA VAL A 24 15.40 -25.10 6.31
C VAL A 24 14.86 -24.03 7.25
N LEU A 25 15.16 -24.15 8.55
CA LEU A 25 14.79 -23.18 9.59
C LEU A 25 15.35 -21.80 9.26
N VAL A 26 16.66 -21.68 9.02
CA VAL A 26 17.29 -20.38 8.72
C VAL A 26 16.80 -19.82 7.39
N ARG A 27 16.73 -20.66 6.35
CA ARG A 27 16.24 -20.24 5.03
C ARG A 27 14.83 -19.67 5.14
N ASN A 28 13.90 -20.39 5.75
CA ASN A 28 12.50 -19.96 5.79
C ASN A 28 12.30 -18.77 6.74
N ALA A 29 12.96 -18.75 7.91
CA ALA A 29 12.92 -17.60 8.82
C ALA A 29 13.37 -16.30 8.14
N LEU A 30 14.52 -16.35 7.46
CA LEU A 30 15.05 -15.18 6.76
C LEU A 30 14.30 -14.87 5.46
N SER A 31 13.68 -15.87 4.81
CA SER A 31 12.71 -15.64 3.74
C SER A 31 11.53 -14.81 4.24
N TYR A 32 10.92 -15.14 5.39
CA TYR A 32 9.79 -14.38 5.94
C TYR A 32 10.17 -12.93 6.26
N VAL A 33 11.30 -12.72 6.96
CA VAL A 33 11.81 -11.38 7.26
C VAL A 33 12.05 -10.57 5.98
N THR A 34 12.61 -11.20 4.94
CA THR A 34 12.94 -10.54 3.67
C THR A 34 11.73 -10.28 2.79
N ALA A 35 10.73 -11.17 2.81
CA ALA A 35 9.50 -11.06 2.02
C ALA A 35 8.51 -10.02 2.58
N SER A 36 8.58 -9.74 3.89
CA SER A 36 7.78 -8.70 4.54
C SER A 36 8.15 -7.30 4.03
N ARG A 37 7.14 -6.47 3.76
CA ARG A 37 7.36 -5.10 3.27
C ARG A 37 7.77 -4.15 4.39
N THR A 38 7.14 -4.26 5.55
CA THR A 38 7.36 -3.35 6.68
C THR A 38 8.12 -3.99 7.83
N GLY A 39 8.39 -5.30 7.77
CA GLY A 39 8.99 -6.09 8.84
C GLY A 39 7.99 -7.04 9.50
N LEU A 40 8.48 -7.90 10.40
CA LEU A 40 7.67 -8.83 11.19
C LEU A 40 8.04 -8.73 12.67
N SER A 41 7.06 -8.78 13.57
CA SER A 41 7.34 -8.92 14.99
C SER A 41 7.91 -10.30 15.30
N GLU A 42 8.59 -10.47 16.43
CA GLU A 42 9.13 -11.77 16.83
C GLU A 42 8.03 -12.83 16.96
N ALA A 43 6.88 -12.46 17.54
CA ALA A 43 5.72 -13.34 17.64
C ALA A 43 5.20 -13.79 16.27
N GLU A 44 5.14 -12.88 15.29
CA GLU A 44 4.74 -13.22 13.92
C GLU A 44 5.73 -14.17 13.24
N ILE A 45 7.04 -13.99 13.47
CA ILE A 45 8.07 -14.90 12.93
C ILE A 45 7.90 -16.29 13.55
N GLU A 46 7.72 -16.38 14.87
CA GLU A 46 7.48 -17.64 15.55
C GLU A 46 6.20 -18.33 15.08
N ASP A 47 5.11 -17.58 14.90
CA ASP A 47 3.86 -18.10 14.36
C ASP A 47 4.04 -18.64 12.93
N LEU A 48 4.70 -17.88 12.06
CA LEU A 48 4.96 -18.28 10.66
C LEU A 48 5.82 -19.54 10.58
N LEU A 49 6.86 -19.64 11.41
CA LEU A 49 7.69 -20.83 11.51
C LEU A 49 6.91 -22.03 12.07
N SER A 50 5.95 -21.78 12.98
CA SER A 50 5.07 -22.81 13.54
C SER A 50 3.99 -23.28 12.59
N LEU A 51 3.64 -22.47 11.60
CA LEU A 51 2.78 -22.85 10.48
C LEU A 51 3.58 -23.51 9.36
N ASP A 52 4.90 -23.62 9.44
CA ASP A 52 5.74 -24.14 8.36
C ASP A 52 6.11 -25.61 8.60
N ASP A 53 5.41 -26.52 7.91
CA ASP A 53 5.62 -27.97 8.10
C ASP A 53 7.02 -28.44 7.64
N ASP A 54 7.72 -27.69 6.78
CA ASP A 54 9.10 -28.01 6.41
C ASP A 54 10.04 -27.73 7.58
N VAL A 55 9.84 -26.58 8.23
CA VAL A 55 10.61 -26.18 9.42
C VAL A 55 10.34 -27.13 10.58
N LEU A 56 9.08 -27.46 10.83
CA LEU A 56 8.72 -28.37 11.93
C LEU A 56 9.31 -29.76 11.77
N ARG A 57 9.41 -30.26 10.53
CA ARG A 57 10.04 -31.56 10.26
C ARG A 57 11.54 -31.55 10.58
N GLU A 58 12.24 -30.44 10.31
CA GLU A 58 13.65 -30.28 10.69
C GLU A 58 13.81 -30.12 12.20
N VAL A 59 12.99 -29.27 12.83
CA VAL A 59 13.08 -28.96 14.27
C VAL A 59 12.73 -30.18 15.13
N PHE A 60 11.71 -30.97 14.75
CA PHE A 60 11.25 -32.14 15.52
C PHE A 60 11.81 -33.46 15.03
N THR A 61 13.13 -33.57 14.94
CA THR A 61 13.79 -34.81 14.49
C THR A 61 13.66 -35.97 15.49
N HIS A 62 13.48 -35.70 16.78
CA HIS A 62 13.59 -36.72 17.85
C HIS A 62 12.32 -36.96 18.67
N HIS A 63 11.52 -35.93 18.89
CA HIS A 63 10.30 -35.99 19.68
C HIS A 63 9.35 -34.85 19.27
N LEU A 64 8.05 -35.08 19.41
CA LEU A 64 7.05 -34.02 19.30
C LEU A 64 6.83 -33.36 20.66
N PRO A 65 6.67 -32.03 20.72
CA PRO A 65 6.17 -31.35 21.90
C PRO A 65 4.67 -31.63 22.12
N PRO A 66 4.13 -31.34 23.33
CA PRO A 66 2.69 -31.43 23.60
C PRO A 66 1.83 -30.55 22.68
N PHE A 67 2.35 -29.38 22.29
CA PHE A 67 1.73 -28.47 21.33
C PHE A 67 2.67 -28.32 20.14
N ILE A 68 2.21 -28.63 18.92
CA ILE A 68 3.07 -28.68 17.72
C ILE A 68 3.37 -27.27 17.21
N ARG A 69 4.28 -26.59 17.89
CA ARG A 69 4.72 -25.20 17.65
C ARG A 69 6.24 -25.10 17.77
N VAL A 70 6.88 -24.30 16.94
CA VAL A 70 8.35 -24.11 17.02
C VAL A 70 8.73 -23.58 18.41
N PRO A 71 9.74 -24.17 19.08
CA PRO A 71 10.23 -23.65 20.35
C PRO A 71 10.74 -22.21 20.18
N PRO A 72 10.36 -21.24 21.05
CA PRO A 72 10.77 -19.83 20.92
C PRO A 72 12.30 -19.67 20.76
N LEU A 73 13.07 -20.50 21.48
CA LEU A 73 14.53 -20.54 21.43
C LEU A 73 15.11 -20.80 20.02
N ALA A 74 14.35 -21.42 19.10
CA ALA A 74 14.81 -21.67 17.74
C ALA A 74 15.05 -20.35 16.99
N TRP A 75 14.10 -19.41 17.04
CA TRP A 75 14.27 -18.09 16.46
C TRP A 75 15.23 -17.23 17.27
N THR A 76 15.11 -17.20 18.60
CA THR A 76 15.97 -16.37 19.46
C THR A 76 17.46 -16.63 19.21
N ARG A 77 17.87 -17.89 19.03
CA ARG A 77 19.26 -18.25 18.75
C ARG A 77 19.76 -17.73 17.40
N ILE A 78 18.92 -17.76 16.37
CA ILE A 78 19.26 -17.21 15.05
C ILE A 78 19.36 -15.69 15.16
N ARG A 79 18.34 -15.05 15.75
CA ARG A 79 18.26 -13.60 15.95
C ARG A 79 19.49 -13.05 16.66
N GLN A 80 19.95 -13.69 17.73
CA GLN A 80 21.15 -13.30 18.48
C GLN A 80 22.43 -13.28 17.65
N GLN A 81 22.55 -14.13 16.62
CA GLN A 81 23.75 -14.13 15.77
C GLN A 81 23.72 -13.05 14.69
N ILE A 82 22.54 -12.50 14.40
CA ILE A 82 22.35 -11.43 13.42
C ILE A 82 21.82 -10.16 14.08
N ASP A 83 22.12 -9.99 15.38
CA ASP A 83 21.48 -8.96 16.18
C ASP A 83 21.67 -7.57 15.57
N ASP A 84 22.94 -7.29 15.27
CA ASP A 84 23.45 -6.03 14.71
C ASP A 84 22.96 -5.74 13.27
N TYR A 85 22.37 -6.72 12.59
CA TYR A 85 21.94 -6.59 11.19
C TYR A 85 20.43 -6.42 11.02
N LEU A 86 19.67 -6.58 12.10
CA LEU A 86 18.25 -6.24 12.13
C LEU A 86 18.03 -5.04 13.04
N VAL A 87 16.93 -4.35 12.81
CA VAL A 87 16.52 -3.19 13.58
C VAL A 87 15.05 -3.31 13.92
N GLU A 88 14.73 -2.92 15.15
CA GLU A 88 13.37 -2.78 15.62
C GLU A 88 12.81 -1.43 15.20
N ARG A 89 11.61 -1.44 14.63
CA ARG A 89 10.88 -0.24 14.23
C ARG A 89 9.39 -0.43 14.50
N GLU A 90 8.67 0.67 14.69
CA GLU A 90 7.20 0.60 14.76
C GLU A 90 6.60 0.58 13.36
N ALA A 91 5.75 -0.41 13.09
CA ALA A 91 4.94 -0.47 11.88
C ALA A 91 3.57 -1.05 12.23
N ASP A 92 2.50 -0.47 11.66
CA ASP A 92 1.13 -0.99 11.84
C ASP A 92 0.73 -1.18 13.32
N GLY A 93 1.26 -0.34 14.23
CA GLY A 93 0.95 -0.38 15.66
C GLY A 93 1.71 -1.43 16.49
N VAL A 94 2.72 -2.10 15.91
CA VAL A 94 3.55 -3.09 16.61
C VAL A 94 5.04 -2.91 16.30
N THR A 95 5.89 -3.37 17.21
CA THR A 95 7.34 -3.42 17.01
C THR A 95 7.68 -4.58 16.08
N VAL A 96 8.34 -4.27 14.97
CA VAL A 96 8.73 -5.23 13.94
C VAL A 96 10.23 -5.21 13.71
N LEU A 97 10.78 -6.37 13.37
CA LEU A 97 12.14 -6.56 12.91
C LEU A 97 12.23 -6.32 11.40
N PHE A 98 13.24 -5.56 11.01
CA PHE A 98 13.55 -5.25 9.62
C PHE A 98 15.07 -5.28 9.39
N TRP A 99 15.52 -5.51 8.15
CA TRP A 99 16.94 -5.42 7.82
C TRP A 99 17.47 -4.01 8.02
N TYR A 100 18.53 -3.86 8.80
CA TYR A 100 19.12 -2.55 9.07
C TYR A 100 19.68 -1.91 7.80
N HIS A 101 20.49 -2.66 7.04
CA HIS A 101 21.14 -2.18 5.83
C HIS A 101 20.58 -2.86 4.57
N ARG A 102 20.34 -2.06 3.52
CA ARG A 102 19.77 -2.53 2.25
C ARG A 102 20.56 -3.68 1.61
N GLN A 103 21.88 -3.70 1.76
CA GLN A 103 22.72 -4.79 1.23
C GLN A 103 22.36 -6.16 1.82
N PHE A 104 22.01 -6.23 3.12
CA PHE A 104 21.59 -7.50 3.72
C PHE A 104 20.28 -7.98 3.11
N TRP A 105 19.31 -7.07 2.93
CA TRP A 105 18.05 -7.39 2.27
C TRP A 105 18.26 -7.86 0.83
N GLU A 106 19.10 -7.17 0.03
CA GLU A 106 19.37 -7.56 -1.36
C GLU A 106 20.05 -8.93 -1.46
N VAL A 107 21.01 -9.22 -0.57
CA VAL A 107 21.69 -10.51 -0.54
C VAL A 107 20.74 -11.61 -0.07
N ALA A 108 19.96 -11.38 1.00
CA ALA A 108 18.96 -12.33 1.48
C ALA A 108 17.88 -12.61 0.44
N GLN A 109 17.46 -11.58 -0.33
CA GLN A 109 16.52 -11.74 -1.42
C GLN A 109 17.09 -12.63 -2.53
N LYS A 110 18.35 -12.41 -2.93
CA LYS A 110 19.03 -13.25 -3.92
C LYS A 110 19.28 -14.68 -3.42
N LEU A 111 19.58 -14.86 -2.14
CA LEU A 111 19.86 -16.20 -1.59
C LEU A 111 18.60 -17.00 -1.36
N TYR A 112 17.56 -16.40 -0.78
CA TYR A 112 16.42 -17.13 -0.24
C TYR A 112 15.14 -16.95 -1.04
N LEU A 113 15.02 -15.96 -1.93
CA LEU A 113 13.79 -15.68 -2.68
C LEU A 113 14.00 -15.63 -4.21
N SER A 114 15.16 -16.10 -4.70
CA SER A 114 15.44 -16.20 -6.14
C SER A 114 14.64 -17.30 -6.82
N ASP A 115 14.36 -18.41 -6.12
CA ASP A 115 13.47 -19.44 -6.64
C ASP A 115 12.03 -18.93 -6.63
N PRO A 116 11.37 -18.80 -7.80
CA PRO A 116 10.01 -18.28 -7.88
C PRO A 116 8.99 -19.13 -7.12
N GLU A 117 9.18 -20.45 -7.06
CA GLU A 117 8.23 -21.34 -6.40
C GLU A 117 8.32 -21.22 -4.88
N HIS A 118 9.52 -21.31 -4.32
CA HIS A 118 9.74 -21.02 -2.90
C HIS A 118 9.25 -19.62 -2.50
N ASN A 119 9.52 -18.60 -3.32
CA ASN A 119 9.05 -17.24 -3.07
C ASN A 119 7.51 -17.16 -3.01
N ARG A 120 6.80 -17.84 -3.93
CA ARG A 120 5.34 -17.95 -3.90
C ARG A 120 4.83 -18.67 -2.64
N ILE A 121 5.48 -19.77 -2.25
CA ILE A 121 5.13 -20.53 -1.05
C ILE A 121 5.27 -19.66 0.21
N ILE A 122 6.37 -18.92 0.36
CA ILE A 122 6.59 -18.00 1.49
C ILE A 122 5.49 -16.93 1.51
N HIS A 123 5.20 -16.28 0.38
CA HIS A 123 4.11 -15.31 0.32
C HIS A 123 2.75 -15.94 0.62
N SER A 124 2.50 -17.19 0.21
CA SER A 124 1.25 -17.91 0.49
C SER A 124 1.09 -18.20 1.98
N ARG A 125 2.14 -18.68 2.65
CA ARG A 125 2.15 -18.92 4.10
C ARG A 125 1.93 -17.64 4.90
N MET A 126 2.54 -16.54 4.46
CA MET A 126 2.29 -15.22 5.06
C MET A 126 0.86 -14.74 4.82
N ALA A 127 0.27 -15.01 3.65
CA ALA A 127 -1.12 -14.72 3.37
C ALA A 127 -2.05 -15.51 4.31
N ASP A 128 -1.83 -16.82 4.46
CA ASP A 128 -2.60 -17.68 5.38
C ASP A 128 -2.53 -17.17 6.82
N TYR A 129 -1.33 -16.75 7.27
CA TYR A 129 -1.14 -16.18 8.60
C TYR A 129 -1.97 -14.91 8.79
N PHE A 130 -1.79 -13.88 7.94
CA PHE A 130 -2.50 -12.60 8.09
C PHE A 130 -4.00 -12.69 7.80
N PHE A 131 -4.42 -13.68 7.00
CA PHE A 131 -5.81 -14.02 6.79
C PHE A 131 -6.43 -14.76 7.98
N GLY A 132 -5.61 -15.41 8.81
CA GLY A 132 -6.07 -16.20 9.95
C GLY A 132 -6.65 -17.56 9.56
N GLU A 133 -6.19 -18.15 8.44
CA GLU A 133 -6.70 -19.44 7.93
C GLU A 133 -6.61 -20.55 8.98
N TRP A 134 -5.50 -20.59 9.72
CA TRP A 134 -5.14 -21.62 10.72
C TRP A 134 -5.20 -21.11 12.16
N ALA A 135 -6.04 -20.10 12.42
CA ALA A 135 -6.21 -19.52 13.75
C ALA A 135 -7.50 -20.02 14.43
N ALA A 136 -7.76 -19.53 15.64
CA ALA A 136 -9.01 -19.77 16.39
C ALA A 136 -9.33 -21.26 16.63
N GLY A 137 -8.31 -22.07 16.95
CA GLY A 137 -8.47 -23.48 17.28
C GLY A 137 -8.60 -24.42 16.08
N ARG A 138 -8.44 -23.92 14.85
CA ARG A 138 -8.47 -24.76 13.65
C ARG A 138 -7.19 -25.58 13.55
N GLU A 139 -7.34 -26.89 13.48
CA GLU A 139 -6.20 -27.79 13.31
C GLU A 139 -5.66 -27.75 11.88
N LYS A 140 -4.34 -27.52 11.77
CA LYS A 140 -3.63 -27.60 10.49
C LYS A 140 -3.15 -29.03 10.27
N PRO A 141 -3.34 -29.63 9.08
CA PRO A 141 -2.73 -30.91 8.73
C PRO A 141 -1.23 -30.91 9.02
N PHE A 142 -0.75 -32.00 9.60
CA PHE A 142 0.64 -32.15 10.01
C PHE A 142 1.15 -33.52 9.60
N GLU A 143 2.24 -33.53 8.85
CA GLU A 143 2.95 -34.75 8.49
C GLU A 143 4.09 -34.97 9.49
N CYS A 144 3.88 -35.90 10.42
CA CYS A 144 4.88 -36.27 11.40
C CYS A 144 6.13 -36.88 10.73
N PRO A 145 7.37 -36.47 11.10
CA PRO A 145 8.58 -37.08 10.58
C PRO A 145 8.59 -38.60 10.79
N GLU A 146 8.95 -39.36 9.75
CA GLU A 146 8.91 -40.84 9.75
C GLU A 146 9.61 -41.47 10.96
N ARG A 147 10.75 -40.92 11.37
CA ARG A 147 11.49 -41.40 12.55
C ARG A 147 10.69 -41.26 13.85
N VAL A 148 9.96 -40.15 14.00
CA VAL A 148 9.15 -39.85 15.18
C VAL A 148 7.85 -40.65 15.13
N LYS A 149 7.24 -40.76 13.95
CA LYS A 149 6.10 -41.64 13.70
C LYS A 149 6.39 -43.10 14.12
N ALA A 150 7.48 -43.68 13.62
CA ALA A 150 7.90 -45.03 14.00
C ALA A 150 8.24 -45.18 15.50
N LYS A 151 8.62 -44.09 16.17
CA LYS A 151 8.82 -44.09 17.62
C LYS A 151 7.48 -44.11 18.36
N LEU A 152 6.55 -43.22 17.99
CA LEU A 152 5.21 -43.16 18.58
C LEU A 152 4.44 -44.46 18.39
N GLU A 153 4.51 -45.06 17.20
CA GLU A 153 3.89 -46.35 16.90
C GLU A 153 4.45 -47.49 17.76
N ARG A 154 5.78 -47.51 18.01
CA ARG A 154 6.41 -48.48 18.93
C ARG A 154 6.01 -48.26 20.37
N ASP A 155 5.82 -47.01 20.78
CA ASP A 155 5.42 -46.63 22.13
C ASP A 155 3.89 -46.76 22.34
N GLY A 156 3.13 -47.17 21.32
CA GLY A 156 1.67 -47.31 21.36
C GLY A 156 0.92 -45.97 21.45
N LEU A 157 1.59 -44.87 21.11
CA LEU A 157 1.04 -43.52 21.18
C LEU A 157 0.39 -43.11 19.83
N PRO A 158 -0.68 -42.31 19.86
CA PRO A 158 -1.33 -41.83 18.64
C PRO A 158 -0.40 -40.88 17.87
N VAL A 159 -0.35 -41.04 16.55
CA VAL A 159 0.36 -40.13 15.65
C VAL A 159 -0.57 -38.98 15.27
N PRO A 160 -0.24 -37.73 15.61
CA PRO A 160 -1.09 -36.59 15.25
C PRO A 160 -1.07 -36.37 13.74
N MET A 161 -2.26 -36.33 13.13
CA MET A 161 -2.44 -36.03 11.70
C MET A 161 -2.74 -34.55 11.43
N ALA A 162 -3.19 -33.83 12.45
CA ALA A 162 -3.43 -32.40 12.45
C ALA A 162 -3.19 -31.87 13.87
N ALA A 163 -2.91 -30.57 13.97
CA ALA A 163 -2.78 -29.91 15.27
C ALA A 163 -3.11 -28.41 15.16
N ASP A 164 -3.75 -27.88 16.20
CA ASP A 164 -3.83 -26.44 16.42
C ASP A 164 -2.43 -25.89 16.71
N ARG A 165 -2.02 -24.89 15.95
CA ARG A 165 -0.71 -24.23 16.08
C ARG A 165 -0.72 -23.09 17.09
N GLN A 166 -1.89 -22.86 17.70
CA GLN A 166 -2.15 -21.84 18.73
C GLN A 166 -1.77 -20.44 18.24
N VAL A 167 -2.04 -20.17 16.96
CA VAL A 167 -1.79 -18.89 16.31
C VAL A 167 -2.95 -17.93 16.63
N PRO A 168 -2.69 -16.65 16.96
CA PRO A 168 -3.74 -15.70 17.26
C PRO A 168 -4.72 -15.52 16.10
N ALA A 169 -5.99 -15.33 16.43
CA ALA A 169 -7.00 -14.93 15.46
C ALA A 169 -6.63 -13.58 14.83
N GLN A 170 -6.95 -13.42 13.55
CA GLN A 170 -6.70 -12.19 12.80
C GLN A 170 -8.02 -11.48 12.46
N PRO A 171 -8.80 -10.95 13.42
CA PRO A 171 -10.01 -10.19 13.08
C PRO A 171 -9.65 -8.85 12.42
N PHE A 172 -10.61 -8.21 11.74
CA PHE A 172 -10.43 -6.84 11.24
C PHE A 172 -10.35 -5.81 12.37
N VAL A 173 -11.08 -6.05 13.46
CA VAL A 173 -11.10 -5.21 14.67
C VAL A 173 -10.57 -6.05 15.83
N LEU A 174 -9.47 -5.60 16.45
CA LEU A 174 -8.84 -6.29 17.58
C LEU A 174 -9.63 -6.08 18.88
N ARG A 175 -10.12 -4.86 19.08
CA ARG A 175 -10.87 -4.45 20.27
C ARG A 175 -11.65 -3.17 19.99
N VAL A 176 -12.65 -2.90 20.81
CA VAL A 176 -13.41 -1.65 20.80
C VAL A 176 -13.22 -0.98 22.16
N GLU A 177 -12.68 0.24 22.19
CA GLU A 177 -12.63 1.03 23.43
C GLU A 177 -13.35 2.36 23.22
N SER A 178 -14.19 2.75 24.18
CA SER A 178 -14.92 4.03 24.13
C SER A 178 -15.62 4.27 22.78
N ASP A 179 -16.28 3.22 22.26
CA ASP A 179 -16.98 3.23 20.96
C ASP A 179 -16.08 3.46 19.73
N LYS A 180 -14.76 3.34 19.89
CA LYS A 180 -13.77 3.42 18.80
C LYS A 180 -13.18 2.04 18.52
N PRO A 181 -13.34 1.51 17.30
CA PRO A 181 -12.73 0.25 16.90
C PRO A 181 -11.22 0.42 16.68
N TYR A 182 -10.42 -0.46 17.28
CA TYR A 182 -9.00 -0.60 17.01
C TYR A 182 -8.81 -1.67 15.95
N TYR A 183 -8.44 -1.23 14.75
CA TYR A 183 -8.26 -2.11 13.60
C TYR A 183 -6.96 -2.90 13.66
N ASN A 184 -7.00 -4.14 13.16
CA ASN A 184 -5.81 -4.96 12.93
C ASN A 184 -5.08 -4.48 11.66
N LEU A 185 -4.21 -3.50 11.84
CA LEU A 185 -3.44 -2.92 10.75
C LEU A 185 -2.52 -3.95 10.07
N ARG A 186 -2.04 -4.96 10.80
CA ARG A 186 -1.18 -6.03 10.25
C ARG A 186 -1.92 -6.86 9.21
N ARG A 187 -3.12 -7.36 9.55
CA ARG A 187 -4.00 -8.03 8.59
C ARG A 187 -4.30 -7.13 7.39
N ILE A 188 -4.75 -5.90 7.65
CA ILE A 188 -5.26 -5.00 6.61
C ILE A 188 -4.16 -4.57 5.64
N ASN A 189 -2.95 -4.27 6.12
CA ASN A 189 -1.87 -3.70 5.31
C ASN A 189 -0.95 -4.73 4.66
N GLN A 190 -0.78 -5.91 5.26
CA GLN A 190 0.13 -6.93 4.74
C GLN A 190 -0.56 -7.86 3.73
N LEU A 191 -1.82 -8.22 3.99
CA LEU A 191 -2.55 -9.25 3.23
C LEU A 191 -2.62 -9.00 1.70
N PRO A 192 -2.95 -7.78 1.21
CA PRO A 192 -3.09 -7.55 -0.24
C PRO A 192 -1.84 -7.94 -1.04
N ARG A 193 -0.66 -7.58 -0.54
CA ARG A 193 0.62 -7.89 -1.18
C ARG A 193 0.90 -9.39 -1.19
N HIS A 194 0.65 -10.09 -0.09
CA HIS A 194 0.94 -11.51 0.03
C HIS A 194 0.04 -12.36 -0.86
N PHE A 195 -1.24 -12.00 -1.04
CA PHE A 195 -2.10 -12.67 -2.03
C PHE A 195 -1.60 -12.48 -3.47
N ILE A 196 -1.27 -11.25 -3.86
CA ILE A 196 -0.78 -10.97 -5.22
C ILE A 196 0.55 -11.68 -5.50
N ARG A 197 1.50 -11.64 -4.55
CA ARG A 197 2.83 -12.24 -4.72
C ARG A 197 2.84 -13.78 -4.67
N SER A 198 1.86 -14.38 -4.00
CA SER A 198 1.66 -15.84 -4.02
C SER A 198 0.93 -16.34 -5.26
N GLY A 199 0.37 -15.43 -6.09
CA GLY A 199 -0.45 -15.79 -7.24
C GLY A 199 -1.90 -16.15 -6.88
N ARG A 200 -2.31 -15.95 -5.63
CA ARG A 200 -3.67 -16.19 -5.12
C ARG A 200 -4.60 -15.01 -5.45
N VAL A 201 -4.76 -14.78 -6.75
CA VAL A 201 -5.51 -13.63 -7.29
C VAL A 201 -7.00 -13.71 -6.96
N VAL A 202 -7.58 -14.91 -6.93
CA VAL A 202 -8.99 -15.10 -6.56
C VAL A 202 -9.23 -14.65 -5.13
N ASP A 203 -8.38 -15.07 -4.19
CA ASP A 203 -8.48 -14.70 -2.78
C ASP A 203 -8.28 -13.19 -2.56
N PHE A 204 -7.38 -12.57 -3.33
CA PHE A 204 -7.27 -11.10 -3.36
C PHE A 204 -8.59 -10.44 -3.77
N LEU A 205 -9.21 -10.93 -4.84
CA LEU A 205 -10.49 -10.35 -5.30
C LEU A 205 -11.57 -10.54 -4.23
N GLU A 206 -11.71 -11.74 -3.66
CA GLU A 206 -12.81 -12.07 -2.76
C GLU A 206 -12.65 -11.50 -1.35
N HIS A 207 -11.42 -11.39 -0.83
CA HIS A 207 -11.16 -10.99 0.55
C HIS A 207 -10.58 -9.58 0.71
N VAL A 208 -10.17 -8.93 -0.39
CA VAL A 208 -9.63 -7.55 -0.38
C VAL A 208 -10.49 -6.64 -1.25
N ALA A 209 -10.57 -6.89 -2.56
CA ALA A 209 -11.16 -5.93 -3.50
C ALA A 209 -12.70 -5.90 -3.49
N PHE A 210 -13.34 -7.04 -3.29
CA PHE A 210 -14.81 -7.21 -3.27
C PHE A 210 -15.33 -7.57 -1.88
N ASN A 211 -14.56 -7.26 -0.84
CA ASN A 211 -14.94 -7.49 0.55
C ASN A 211 -15.25 -6.16 1.24
N LEU A 212 -16.53 -5.93 1.57
CA LEU A 212 -16.94 -4.66 2.16
C LEU A 212 -16.24 -4.38 3.49
N ASP A 213 -16.12 -5.39 4.36
CA ASP A 213 -15.47 -5.26 5.67
C ASP A 213 -14.00 -4.84 5.52
N HIS A 214 -13.28 -5.41 4.56
CA HIS A 214 -11.89 -5.03 4.27
C HIS A 214 -11.82 -3.59 3.77
N LEU A 215 -12.63 -3.22 2.77
CA LEU A 215 -12.63 -1.87 2.19
C LEU A 215 -12.96 -0.80 3.25
N GLN A 216 -14.01 -1.03 4.05
CA GLN A 216 -14.41 -0.12 5.12
C GLN A 216 -13.35 -0.04 6.21
N SER A 217 -12.82 -1.19 6.67
CA SER A 217 -11.78 -1.22 7.70
C SER A 217 -10.50 -0.52 7.22
N LYS A 218 -10.13 -0.67 5.95
CA LYS A 218 -8.99 0.03 5.35
C LYS A 218 -9.21 1.54 5.30
N LEU A 219 -10.38 2.00 4.89
CA LEU A 219 -10.70 3.43 4.84
C LEU A 219 -10.86 4.07 6.22
N ALA A 220 -11.32 3.30 7.21
CA ALA A 220 -11.44 3.75 8.59
C ALA A 220 -10.09 3.83 9.31
N SER A 221 -9.13 2.98 8.93
CA SER A 221 -7.82 2.90 9.56
C SER A 221 -6.68 3.60 8.82
N SER A 222 -6.87 3.91 7.53
CA SER A 222 -5.83 4.47 6.67
C SER A 222 -6.41 5.41 5.60
N ARG A 223 -5.55 6.12 4.88
CA ARG A 223 -6.00 7.03 3.80
C ARG A 223 -6.49 6.22 2.60
N ARG A 224 -7.51 6.74 1.91
CA ARG A 224 -8.03 6.21 0.63
C ARG A 224 -6.95 5.89 -0.41
N HIS A 225 -5.93 6.75 -0.54
CA HIS A 225 -4.82 6.49 -1.45
C HIS A 225 -4.11 5.16 -1.15
N GLN A 226 -3.96 4.78 0.12
CA GLN A 226 -3.36 3.49 0.47
C GLN A 226 -4.23 2.30 0.02
N LEU A 227 -5.56 2.43 0.08
CA LEU A 227 -6.46 1.43 -0.49
C LEU A 227 -6.30 1.35 -2.01
N LEU A 228 -6.23 2.49 -2.71
CA LEU A 228 -6.00 2.51 -4.16
C LEU A 228 -4.67 1.87 -4.54
N MET A 229 -3.59 2.13 -3.78
CA MET A 229 -2.30 1.46 -3.96
C MET A 229 -2.40 -0.06 -3.79
N ASP A 230 -3.14 -0.53 -2.79
CA ASP A 230 -3.31 -1.96 -2.55
C ASP A 230 -4.10 -2.63 -3.69
N LEU A 231 -5.14 -1.97 -4.22
CA LEU A 231 -5.86 -2.42 -5.42
C LEU A 231 -4.99 -2.39 -6.67
N HIS A 232 -4.07 -1.42 -6.76
CA HIS A 232 -3.17 -1.28 -7.89
C HIS A 232 -2.18 -2.44 -8.04
N LEU A 233 -1.88 -3.16 -6.95
CA LEU A 233 -1.01 -4.34 -6.96
C LEU A 233 -1.46 -5.40 -7.98
N PHE A 234 -2.76 -5.50 -8.26
CA PHE A 234 -3.28 -6.39 -9.31
C PHE A 234 -2.83 -5.96 -10.71
N PHE A 235 -2.76 -4.66 -10.99
CA PHE A 235 -2.33 -4.14 -12.29
C PHE A 235 -0.82 -4.27 -12.50
N ASP A 236 -0.03 -4.44 -11.44
CA ASP A 236 1.40 -4.78 -11.56
C ASP A 236 1.64 -6.21 -12.08
N LEU A 237 0.65 -7.10 -12.00
CA LEU A 237 0.75 -8.47 -12.50
C LEU A 237 0.77 -8.51 -14.03
N LYS A 238 1.45 -9.52 -14.59
CA LYS A 238 1.40 -9.79 -16.03
C LYS A 238 -0.02 -10.20 -16.42
N LYS A 239 -0.48 -9.83 -17.62
CA LYS A 239 -1.83 -10.17 -18.11
C LYS A 239 -2.21 -11.65 -17.95
N LYS A 240 -1.26 -12.57 -18.16
CA LYS A 240 -1.47 -14.02 -18.00
C LYS A 240 -1.76 -14.44 -16.55
N GLU A 241 -1.26 -13.70 -15.57
CA GLU A 241 -1.38 -13.98 -14.13
C GLU A 241 -2.68 -13.39 -13.54
N ARG A 242 -3.28 -12.40 -14.21
CA ARG A 242 -4.52 -11.73 -13.76
C ARG A 242 -5.77 -12.61 -13.87
N GLY A 243 -5.68 -13.74 -14.58
CA GLY A 243 -6.79 -14.65 -14.81
C GLY A 243 -7.73 -14.15 -15.90
N SER A 244 -9.03 -14.14 -15.63
CA SER A 244 -10.07 -13.75 -16.60
C SER A 244 -10.07 -12.25 -16.87
N GLU A 245 -10.32 -11.84 -18.12
CA GLU A 245 -10.53 -10.43 -18.50
C GLU A 245 -11.66 -9.77 -17.68
N GLN A 246 -12.66 -10.55 -17.28
CA GLN A 246 -13.76 -10.07 -16.44
C GLN A 246 -13.26 -9.60 -15.06
N ASN A 247 -12.24 -10.24 -14.50
CA ASN A 247 -11.64 -9.84 -13.22
C ASN A 247 -10.99 -8.45 -13.34
N GLU A 248 -10.27 -8.21 -14.43
CA GLU A 248 -9.63 -6.92 -14.70
C GLU A 248 -10.68 -5.82 -14.89
N LEU A 249 -11.75 -6.11 -15.64
CA LEU A 249 -12.85 -5.17 -15.85
C LEU A 249 -13.55 -4.83 -14.53
N ASP A 250 -13.87 -5.82 -13.70
CA ASP A 250 -14.59 -5.59 -12.44
C ASP A 250 -13.73 -4.85 -11.43
N LEU A 251 -12.45 -5.21 -11.31
CA LEU A 251 -11.53 -4.48 -10.43
C LEU A 251 -11.33 -3.04 -10.89
N THR A 252 -11.22 -2.81 -12.20
CA THR A 252 -11.11 -1.46 -12.77
C THR A 252 -12.33 -0.61 -12.42
N ARG A 253 -13.54 -1.19 -12.43
CA ARG A 253 -14.77 -0.50 -12.03
C ARG A 253 -14.74 -0.09 -10.55
N ILE A 254 -14.34 -1.00 -9.66
CA ILE A 254 -14.21 -0.70 -8.22
C ILE A 254 -13.13 0.37 -7.99
N TYR A 255 -11.96 0.21 -8.60
CA TYR A 255 -10.87 1.17 -8.50
C TYR A 255 -11.33 2.56 -8.94
N ASN A 256 -12.03 2.66 -10.06
CA ASN A 256 -12.57 3.93 -10.56
C ASN A 256 -13.66 4.51 -9.66
N ALA A 257 -14.56 3.68 -9.13
CA ALA A 257 -15.58 4.12 -8.18
C ALA A 257 -14.94 4.72 -6.92
N LEU A 258 -13.90 4.06 -6.37
CA LEU A 258 -13.13 4.52 -5.21
C LEU A 258 -12.27 5.75 -5.51
N ARG A 259 -11.78 5.87 -6.74
CA ARG A 259 -11.00 7.03 -7.20
C ARG A 259 -11.86 8.29 -7.25
N ILE A 260 -13.08 8.19 -7.76
CA ILE A 260 -14.02 9.34 -7.88
C ILE A 260 -14.80 9.61 -6.58
N SER A 261 -14.88 8.66 -5.65
CA SER A 261 -15.43 8.91 -4.31
C SER A 261 -14.44 9.61 -3.35
N ALA A 262 -13.41 10.29 -3.89
CA ALA A 262 -12.41 11.00 -3.12
C ALA A 262 -13.01 11.96 -2.08
N TYR A 263 -14.05 12.70 -2.47
CA TYR A 263 -14.69 13.70 -1.63
C TYR A 263 -15.56 13.09 -0.53
N SER A 264 -16.42 12.13 -0.86
CA SER A 264 -17.32 11.51 0.12
C SER A 264 -16.53 10.72 1.17
N LEU A 265 -15.56 9.92 0.71
CA LEU A 265 -14.71 9.11 1.58
C LEU A 265 -13.73 9.92 2.42
N SER A 266 -13.39 11.16 2.03
CA SER A 266 -12.57 12.04 2.88
C SER A 266 -13.34 12.58 4.10
N HIS A 267 -14.67 12.68 4.01
CA HIS A 267 -15.52 13.13 5.10
C HIS A 267 -15.92 11.99 6.03
N SER A 268 -16.32 10.85 5.47
CA SER A 268 -16.71 9.69 6.27
C SER A 268 -16.49 8.38 5.50
N PRO A 269 -15.73 7.42 6.06
CA PRO A 269 -15.61 6.07 5.50
C PRO A 269 -16.96 5.34 5.38
N LEU A 270 -17.95 5.73 6.20
CA LEU A 270 -19.30 5.15 6.19
C LEU A 270 -20.09 5.49 4.91
N SER A 271 -19.64 6.45 4.09
CA SER A 271 -20.28 6.75 2.81
C SER A 271 -19.97 5.71 1.72
N LEU A 272 -19.01 4.80 1.94
CA LEU A 272 -18.59 3.82 0.94
C LEU A 272 -19.77 3.02 0.33
N PRO A 273 -20.72 2.45 1.11
CA PRO A 273 -21.87 1.74 0.55
C PRO A 273 -22.71 2.61 -0.40
N VAL A 274 -22.90 3.89 -0.08
CA VAL A 274 -23.65 4.84 -0.92
C VAL A 274 -22.94 5.06 -2.26
N ASP A 275 -21.62 5.26 -2.22
CA ASP A 275 -20.80 5.43 -3.43
C ASP A 275 -20.78 4.17 -4.30
N LEU A 276 -20.64 2.99 -3.69
CA LEU A 276 -20.61 1.73 -4.44
C LEU A 276 -21.98 1.44 -5.07
N CYS A 277 -23.08 1.52 -4.30
CA CYS A 277 -24.43 1.33 -4.83
C CYS A 277 -24.77 2.37 -5.91
N GLY A 278 -24.41 3.64 -5.71
CA GLY A 278 -24.75 4.71 -6.64
C GLY A 278 -24.02 4.63 -7.98
N ARG A 279 -22.87 3.93 -8.05
CA ARG A 279 -21.98 3.87 -9.22
C ARG A 279 -21.91 2.50 -9.89
N LEU A 280 -22.03 1.41 -9.13
CA LEU A 280 -21.77 0.05 -9.63
C LEU A 280 -23.05 -0.71 -9.99
N GLN A 281 -24.23 -0.19 -9.66
CA GLN A 281 -25.53 -0.80 -9.96
C GLN A 281 -25.68 -1.29 -11.41
N PRO A 282 -25.23 -0.56 -12.46
CA PRO A 282 -25.36 -1.01 -13.85
C PRO A 282 -24.59 -2.29 -14.18
N PHE A 283 -23.57 -2.63 -13.37
CA PHE A 283 -22.67 -3.76 -13.62
C PHE A 283 -23.04 -5.01 -12.81
N ALA A 284 -23.94 -4.90 -11.84
CA ALA A 284 -24.35 -6.01 -10.97
C ALA A 284 -24.89 -7.22 -11.77
N ALA A 285 -25.67 -6.97 -12.83
CA ALA A 285 -26.21 -8.02 -13.69
C ALA A 285 -25.13 -8.79 -14.49
N ARG A 286 -23.94 -8.20 -14.68
CA ARG A 286 -22.86 -8.77 -15.49
C ARG A 286 -21.75 -9.39 -14.65
N SER A 287 -21.68 -9.07 -13.36
CA SER A 287 -20.65 -9.56 -12.46
C SER A 287 -21.24 -9.98 -11.12
N ARG A 288 -21.09 -11.27 -10.81
CA ARG A 288 -21.49 -11.84 -9.53
C ARG A 288 -20.80 -11.15 -8.35
N ARG A 289 -19.50 -10.88 -8.45
CA ARG A 289 -18.74 -10.24 -7.35
C ARG A 289 -19.22 -8.83 -7.05
N ILE A 290 -19.55 -8.05 -8.09
CA ILE A 290 -20.15 -6.72 -7.90
C ILE A 290 -21.54 -6.87 -7.25
N SER A 291 -22.35 -7.82 -7.70
CA SER A 291 -23.66 -8.09 -7.08
C SER A 291 -23.53 -8.42 -5.60
N ASP A 292 -22.65 -9.36 -5.25
CA ASP A 292 -22.43 -9.80 -3.87
C ASP A 292 -21.93 -8.63 -2.99
N LEU A 293 -21.02 -7.79 -3.51
CA LEU A 293 -20.54 -6.59 -2.81
C LEU A 293 -21.66 -5.57 -2.57
N LEU A 294 -22.53 -5.36 -3.55
CA LEU A 294 -23.68 -4.44 -3.42
C LEU A 294 -24.76 -4.98 -2.49
N GLU A 295 -24.94 -6.29 -2.41
CA GLU A 295 -25.82 -6.93 -1.43
C GLU A 295 -25.26 -6.76 -0.01
N ALA A 296 -23.95 -6.93 0.19
CA ALA A 296 -23.30 -6.64 1.47
C ALA A 296 -23.50 -5.16 1.87
N CYS A 297 -23.36 -4.23 0.92
CA CYS A 297 -23.61 -2.80 1.16
C CYS A 297 -25.04 -2.53 1.67
N LYS A 298 -26.04 -3.27 1.18
CA LYS A 298 -27.44 -3.12 1.59
C LYS A 298 -27.73 -3.67 2.98
N LYS A 299 -27.00 -4.71 3.39
CA LYS A 299 -27.21 -5.38 4.66
C LYS A 299 -26.64 -4.58 5.83
N ASP A 300 -25.43 -4.05 5.67
CA ASP A 300 -24.64 -3.52 6.78
C ASP A 300 -24.63 -1.98 6.86
N SER A 301 -25.31 -1.26 5.96
CA SER A 301 -25.32 0.20 5.92
C SER A 301 -26.44 0.81 6.78
N PRO A 302 -26.12 1.71 7.74
CA PRO A 302 -27.12 2.49 8.47
C PRO A 302 -27.66 3.69 7.67
N LEU A 303 -27.15 3.93 6.46
CA LEU A 303 -27.46 5.10 5.62
C LEU A 303 -28.47 4.78 4.51
N LEU A 304 -29.17 5.82 4.03
CA LEU A 304 -30.02 5.75 2.84
C LEU A 304 -29.18 5.38 1.61
N LEU A 305 -29.53 4.26 0.97
CA LEU A 305 -28.81 3.75 -0.19
C LEU A 305 -29.55 4.06 -1.51
N PRO A 306 -28.81 4.43 -2.56
CA PRO A 306 -29.38 4.57 -3.88
C PRO A 306 -29.74 3.20 -4.47
N VAL A 307 -30.98 3.08 -4.95
CA VAL A 307 -31.48 1.85 -5.61
C VAL A 307 -31.07 1.81 -7.08
N ASN A 308 -30.94 2.98 -7.70
CA ASN A 308 -30.58 3.16 -9.10
C ASN A 308 -29.22 3.85 -9.22
N ASN A 309 -28.58 3.69 -10.38
CA ASN A 309 -27.38 4.43 -10.72
C ASN A 309 -27.66 5.94 -10.70
N CYS A 310 -27.05 6.65 -9.76
CA CYS A 310 -27.26 8.09 -9.54
C CYS A 310 -25.93 8.87 -9.49
N LEU A 311 -24.80 8.18 -9.57
CA LEU A 311 -23.46 8.74 -9.54
C LEU A 311 -22.67 8.30 -10.78
N ASP A 312 -21.67 9.10 -11.17
CA ASP A 312 -20.75 8.75 -12.27
C ASP A 312 -20.03 7.43 -11.96
N THR A 313 -20.09 6.46 -12.87
CA THR A 313 -19.41 5.17 -12.71
C THR A 313 -17.89 5.31 -12.66
N GLY A 314 -17.35 6.44 -13.14
CA GLY A 314 -15.93 6.73 -13.23
C GLY A 314 -15.18 5.97 -14.30
N SER A 315 -15.92 5.26 -15.15
CA SER A 315 -15.41 4.64 -16.37
C SER A 315 -15.43 5.60 -17.58
N GLY A 316 -15.90 6.84 -17.40
CA GLY A 316 -15.89 7.88 -18.43
C GLY A 316 -14.58 8.67 -18.48
N TYR A 317 -14.64 9.90 -19.01
CA TYR A 317 -13.48 10.80 -19.13
C TYR A 317 -13.06 11.44 -17.79
N THR A 318 -13.87 11.30 -16.75
CA THR A 318 -13.59 11.88 -15.43
C THR A 318 -12.42 11.15 -14.76
N HIS A 319 -11.29 11.84 -14.59
CA HIS A 319 -10.12 11.27 -13.91
C HIS A 319 -10.22 11.37 -12.38
N CYS A 320 -10.61 12.52 -11.86
CA CYS A 320 -10.85 12.71 -10.43
C CYS A 320 -11.90 13.81 -10.23
N THR A 321 -12.52 13.80 -9.06
CA THR A 321 -13.47 14.83 -8.63
C THR A 321 -12.93 15.45 -7.36
N VAL A 322 -12.57 16.72 -7.45
CA VAL A 322 -12.14 17.51 -6.30
C VAL A 322 -13.20 18.56 -6.06
N GLN A 323 -13.95 18.43 -4.96
CA GLN A 323 -14.85 19.50 -4.54
C GLN A 323 -14.05 20.56 -3.80
N VAL A 324 -13.56 21.49 -4.60
CA VAL A 324 -13.18 22.81 -4.16
C VAL A 324 -14.46 23.60 -3.92
N ARG A 325 -14.62 24.22 -2.73
CA ARG A 325 -15.75 25.15 -2.44
C ARG A 325 -15.68 26.36 -3.39
N LEU A 326 -16.03 27.56 -2.96
CA LEU A 326 -15.69 28.75 -3.72
C LEU A 326 -14.16 28.91 -3.80
N SER A 327 -13.55 28.48 -4.90
CA SER A 327 -12.10 28.35 -5.06
C SER A 327 -11.69 28.55 -6.51
N ILE A 328 -10.44 28.95 -6.72
CA ILE A 328 -9.80 28.94 -8.03
C ILE A 328 -8.82 27.76 -8.05
N GLY A 329 -9.05 26.81 -8.95
CA GLY A 329 -8.21 25.65 -9.16
C GLY A 329 -7.36 25.77 -10.42
N ASN A 330 -6.17 25.19 -10.42
CA ASN A 330 -5.35 25.01 -11.62
C ASN A 330 -4.63 23.65 -11.59
N LEU A 331 -4.41 23.06 -12.76
CA LEU A 331 -3.60 21.84 -12.92
C LEU A 331 -2.15 22.26 -13.16
N CYS A 332 -1.26 21.78 -12.30
CA CYS A 332 0.18 22.00 -12.43
C CYS A 332 0.78 21.03 -13.45
N GLU A 333 1.92 21.40 -14.04
CA GLU A 333 2.66 20.56 -15.01
C GLU A 333 3.17 19.25 -14.37
N ASP A 334 3.35 19.21 -13.06
CA ASP A 334 3.72 18.01 -12.30
C ASP A 334 2.54 17.08 -12.01
N GLY A 335 1.36 17.35 -12.60
CA GLY A 335 0.14 16.56 -12.44
C GLY A 335 -0.59 16.79 -11.11
N LYS A 336 -0.13 17.74 -10.28
CA LYS A 336 -0.84 18.12 -9.05
C LYS A 336 -1.92 19.15 -9.34
N ILE A 337 -3.00 19.10 -8.57
CA ILE A 337 -4.07 20.09 -8.66
C ILE A 337 -3.89 21.07 -7.51
N TYR A 338 -3.74 22.34 -7.84
CA TYR A 338 -3.63 23.42 -6.87
C TYR A 338 -4.97 24.14 -6.76
N ALA A 339 -5.43 24.40 -5.53
CA ALA A 339 -6.67 25.11 -5.27
C ALA A 339 -6.51 26.20 -4.22
N VAL A 340 -6.98 27.41 -4.54
CA VAL A 340 -7.06 28.54 -3.60
C VAL A 340 -8.50 28.76 -3.20
N SER A 341 -8.81 28.55 -1.92
CA SER A 341 -10.11 28.89 -1.37
C SER A 341 -10.29 30.40 -1.30
N LEU A 342 -11.37 30.89 -1.90
CA LEU A 342 -11.80 32.29 -1.83
C LEU A 342 -12.54 32.60 -0.52
N GLN A 343 -13.00 31.57 0.20
CA GLN A 343 -13.74 31.71 1.46
C GLN A 343 -12.86 31.52 2.69
N ASN A 344 -11.95 30.55 2.68
CA ASN A 344 -11.24 30.11 3.88
C ASN A 344 -9.77 30.58 3.92
N ASN A 345 -9.32 31.35 2.93
CA ASN A 345 -7.91 31.74 2.74
C ASN A 345 -6.95 30.54 2.77
N THR A 346 -7.43 29.37 2.40
CA THR A 346 -6.61 28.16 2.35
C THR A 346 -6.11 27.92 0.94
N VAL A 347 -4.93 27.33 0.86
CA VAL A 347 -4.32 26.84 -0.35
C VAL A 347 -4.10 25.35 -0.17
N THR A 348 -4.73 24.56 -1.03
CA THR A 348 -4.72 23.10 -0.94
C THR A 348 -4.14 22.51 -2.22
N TRP A 349 -3.22 21.56 -2.05
CA TRP A 349 -2.67 20.75 -3.14
C TRP A 349 -3.31 19.37 -3.09
N TYR A 350 -3.73 18.89 -4.25
CA TYR A 350 -4.22 17.53 -4.46
C TYR A 350 -3.33 16.79 -5.44
N ASP A 351 -3.29 15.46 -5.33
CA ASP A 351 -2.70 14.60 -6.35
C ASP A 351 -3.63 14.43 -7.55
N HIS A 352 -3.13 13.75 -8.58
CA HIS A 352 -3.90 13.39 -9.78
C HIS A 352 -5.10 12.45 -9.50
N GLU A 353 -5.15 11.78 -8.35
CA GLU A 353 -6.24 10.92 -7.89
C GLU A 353 -7.26 11.67 -7.01
N GLY A 354 -7.08 12.98 -6.82
CA GLY A 354 -7.94 13.85 -6.01
C GLY A 354 -7.73 13.74 -4.49
N SER A 355 -6.65 13.11 -4.02
CA SER A 355 -6.30 13.06 -2.60
C SER A 355 -5.61 14.35 -2.16
N GLU A 356 -5.98 14.85 -0.98
CA GLU A 356 -5.34 16.02 -0.39
C GLU A 356 -3.90 15.69 0.03
N LEU A 357 -2.94 16.44 -0.51
CA LEU A 357 -1.51 16.33 -0.18
C LEU A 357 -1.14 17.26 0.97
N LYS A 358 -1.59 18.51 0.90
CA LYS A 358 -1.27 19.55 1.88
C LYS A 358 -2.28 20.67 1.80
N THR A 359 -2.65 21.21 2.96
CA THR A 359 -3.38 22.48 3.07
C THR A 359 -2.57 23.47 3.88
N VAL A 360 -2.46 24.71 3.39
CA VAL A 360 -1.81 25.84 4.06
C VAL A 360 -2.82 26.96 4.23
N ILE A 361 -2.87 27.55 5.42
CA ILE A 361 -3.72 28.70 5.71
C ILE A 361 -2.90 29.98 5.47
N SER A 362 -3.40 30.88 4.63
CA SER A 362 -2.81 32.19 4.40
C SER A 362 -3.30 33.17 5.46
N GLU A 363 -2.38 33.91 6.08
CA GLU A 363 -2.68 34.96 7.06
C GLU A 363 -3.42 36.18 6.44
N ARG A 364 -3.38 36.31 5.11
CA ARG A 364 -4.06 37.36 4.34
C ARG A 364 -5.07 36.77 3.35
N PRO A 365 -6.06 37.54 2.88
CA PRO A 365 -7.04 37.05 1.92
C PRO A 365 -6.34 36.57 0.65
N ALA A 366 -6.34 35.26 0.41
CA ALA A 366 -5.55 34.66 -0.67
C ALA A 366 -5.99 35.21 -2.05
N ALA A 367 -7.27 35.53 -2.18
CA ALA A 367 -7.87 36.18 -3.35
C ALA A 367 -7.38 37.62 -3.58
N SER A 368 -7.02 38.36 -2.53
CA SER A 368 -6.64 39.78 -2.63
C SER A 368 -5.27 40.02 -3.29
N HIS A 369 -4.49 38.96 -3.50
CA HIS A 369 -3.15 39.04 -4.13
C HIS A 369 -3.12 38.39 -5.52
N ILE A 370 -4.20 37.71 -5.94
CA ILE A 370 -4.31 37.13 -7.28
C ILE A 370 -4.79 38.23 -8.22
N ARG A 371 -3.85 38.90 -8.89
CA ARG A 371 -4.17 39.91 -9.91
C ARG A 371 -4.42 39.30 -11.30
N PHE A 372 -3.76 38.19 -11.61
CA PHE A 372 -3.86 37.49 -12.89
C PHE A 372 -3.58 35.99 -12.68
N VAL A 373 -4.31 35.13 -13.38
CA VAL A 373 -3.98 33.70 -13.52
C VAL A 373 -3.64 33.50 -14.99
N ALA A 374 -2.41 33.11 -15.30
CA ALA A 374 -1.94 32.91 -16.67
C ALA A 374 -1.45 31.47 -16.83
N VAL A 375 -1.87 30.84 -17.94
CA VAL A 375 -1.36 29.54 -18.39
C VAL A 375 -0.03 29.79 -19.10
N LEU A 376 1.05 29.18 -18.62
CA LEU A 376 2.30 29.14 -19.37
C LEU A 376 2.26 27.91 -20.29
N PRO A 377 2.50 28.07 -21.61
CA PRO A 377 2.62 26.92 -22.49
C PRO A 377 4.03 26.33 -22.41
N THR A 378 4.07 25.00 -22.54
CA THR A 378 5.19 24.11 -22.94
C THR A 378 5.95 23.44 -21.80
N SER A 379 6.03 22.10 -21.74
CA SER A 379 6.47 21.22 -22.83
C SER A 379 5.69 19.90 -22.96
N GLY A 380 5.20 19.61 -24.18
CA GLY A 380 4.76 18.25 -24.57
C GLY A 380 3.31 18.13 -25.05
N CYS A 381 2.91 18.92 -26.05
CA CYS A 381 1.66 18.67 -26.78
C CYS A 381 1.94 17.80 -28.00
N PHE A 382 1.29 16.65 -28.11
CA PHE A 382 0.97 16.05 -29.41
C PHE A 382 -0.55 15.98 -29.53
N CYS A 383 -1.11 16.86 -30.35
CA CYS A 383 -2.47 16.73 -30.88
C CYS A 383 -2.39 15.83 -32.11
N THR A 384 -3.12 14.72 -32.11
CA THR A 384 -3.33 13.91 -33.31
C THR A 384 -4.20 14.68 -34.31
N VAL A 385 -3.78 14.71 -35.57
CA VAL A 385 -4.52 15.33 -36.67
C VAL A 385 -5.69 14.44 -37.06
N GLU A 386 -6.91 14.94 -36.87
CA GLU A 386 -8.09 14.39 -37.53
C GLU A 386 -8.18 15.00 -38.93
N GLU A 387 -8.15 14.19 -40.00
CA GLU A 387 -8.41 14.65 -41.36
C GLU A 387 -9.89 15.01 -41.52
N VAL A 388 -10.22 16.28 -41.30
CA VAL A 388 -11.46 16.84 -41.83
C VAL A 388 -11.14 17.41 -43.21
N ARG A 389 -11.67 16.78 -44.26
CA ARG A 389 -11.80 17.43 -45.58
C ARG A 389 -13.07 18.26 -45.59
N PRO A 390 -12.99 19.58 -45.80
CA PRO A 390 -14.09 20.26 -46.49
C PRO A 390 -13.57 21.26 -47.52
N GLY A 391 -13.93 21.03 -48.78
CA GLY A 391 -13.87 22.05 -49.82
C GLY A 391 -15.08 22.96 -49.76
N SER A 392 -14.82 24.26 -49.57
CA SER A 392 -15.50 25.47 -50.10
C SER A 392 -15.39 26.59 -49.05
N SER A 393 -14.30 27.35 -49.06
CA SER A 393 -14.17 28.69 -49.70
C SER A 393 -15.00 29.75 -48.96
N SER A 394 -14.45 30.86 -48.44
CA SER A 394 -13.56 31.81 -49.12
C SER A 394 -13.23 33.00 -48.19
N CYS A 395 -12.10 33.68 -48.49
CA CYS A 395 -11.82 35.12 -48.30
C CYS A 395 -11.71 35.67 -46.86
N CYS A 396 -10.77 36.52 -46.44
CA CYS A 396 -9.59 37.26 -46.90
C CYS A 396 -8.84 37.61 -45.58
N GLY A 397 -7.57 37.93 -45.43
CA GLY A 397 -6.46 38.34 -46.29
C GLY A 397 -5.46 39.09 -45.39
N GLN A 398 -4.16 38.87 -45.63
CA GLN A 398 -3.01 39.73 -45.27
C GLN A 398 -2.51 39.74 -43.80
N THR A 399 -1.45 38.99 -43.46
CA THR A 399 0.02 39.22 -43.60
C THR A 399 0.64 40.19 -42.59
N CYS A 400 1.54 39.68 -41.75
CA CYS A 400 2.95 40.15 -41.65
C CYS A 400 3.75 39.29 -40.63
N ALA A 401 4.89 38.77 -41.07
CA ALA A 401 5.93 38.17 -40.22
C ALA A 401 6.94 39.25 -39.76
N PRO A 402 7.74 38.98 -38.70
CA PRO A 402 9.17 38.83 -38.95
C PRO A 402 9.89 37.69 -38.18
N VAL A 403 11.08 37.41 -38.70
CA VAL A 403 12.09 36.32 -38.54
C VAL A 403 12.98 36.48 -37.28
N PRO A 404 13.77 35.46 -36.84
CA PRO A 404 14.24 35.27 -35.46
C PRO A 404 15.68 35.74 -35.18
N GLY A 405 15.99 35.90 -33.88
CA GLY A 405 17.37 35.82 -33.34
C GLY A 405 17.80 36.91 -32.35
N ARG A 406 17.72 36.64 -31.03
CA ARG A 406 18.78 36.86 -30.01
C ARG A 406 18.25 36.58 -28.59
N PHE A 407 19.10 35.91 -27.82
CA PHE A 407 18.95 35.42 -26.45
C PHE A 407 18.51 36.46 -25.41
N SER A 408 17.75 36.05 -24.40
CA SER A 408 18.21 36.07 -22.99
C SER A 408 17.17 35.48 -22.04
N CYS A 409 17.69 34.77 -21.04
CA CYS A 409 17.01 34.26 -19.86
C CYS A 409 16.13 35.33 -19.19
N LEU A 410 15.03 34.91 -18.57
CA LEU A 410 14.74 35.33 -17.20
C LEU A 410 13.82 34.32 -16.51
N ALA A 411 14.36 33.66 -15.49
CA ALA A 411 13.63 32.88 -14.52
C ALA A 411 12.68 33.78 -13.71
N CYS A 412 11.52 33.25 -13.29
CA CYS A 412 10.69 33.91 -12.29
C CYS A 412 10.50 33.00 -11.06
N LEU A 413 11.31 33.28 -10.04
CA LEU A 413 11.18 32.82 -8.66
C LEU A 413 9.96 33.47 -8.01
N ILE A 414 9.07 32.68 -7.39
CA ILE A 414 8.10 33.18 -6.42
C ILE A 414 8.83 33.38 -5.09
N ARG A 415 9.17 34.63 -4.74
CA ARG A 415 9.68 35.02 -3.41
C ARG A 415 8.49 35.30 -2.48
N CYS A 416 8.23 34.42 -1.52
CA CYS A 416 7.45 34.76 -0.33
C CYS A 416 8.30 35.65 0.59
N ARG A 417 7.87 36.90 0.83
CA ARG A 417 8.44 37.75 1.91
C ARG A 417 7.58 37.58 3.16
N CYS A 418 8.12 36.94 4.19
CA CYS A 418 7.65 37.12 5.57
C CYS A 418 8.05 38.54 6.02
N SER A 419 7.09 39.33 6.48
CA SER A 419 7.35 40.65 7.04
C SER A 419 7.78 40.52 8.50
N THR A 420 9.07 40.58 8.79
CA THR A 420 9.55 41.18 10.04
C THR A 420 9.97 42.61 9.70
N SER A 421 9.20 43.60 10.16
CA SER A 421 9.61 45.00 10.12
C SER A 421 10.67 45.25 11.18
N PRO A 422 11.75 45.96 10.82
CA PRO A 422 12.16 47.10 11.62
C PRO A 422 12.28 48.32 10.69
N SER A 423 11.31 49.22 10.76
CA SER A 423 11.40 50.52 10.09
C SER A 423 12.05 51.54 11.01
N ARG A 424 13.29 51.91 10.65
CA ARG A 424 13.88 53.27 10.66
C ARG A 424 13.78 54.12 11.94
N ALA A 425 14.96 54.40 12.50
CA ALA A 425 15.35 55.76 12.83
C ALA A 425 16.76 56.01 12.30
N ALA A 426 16.89 56.95 11.36
CA ALA A 426 18.18 57.49 10.94
C ALA A 426 18.43 58.76 11.76
N ALA A 427 19.55 58.82 12.48
CA ALA A 427 20.17 60.08 12.87
C ALA A 427 21.66 59.87 13.18
N ALA A 428 22.47 60.47 12.32
CA ALA A 428 23.85 60.95 12.46
C ALA A 428 24.70 60.50 13.67
N TRP A 429 25.90 59.98 13.37
CA TRP A 429 27.12 60.39 14.08
C TRP A 429 28.36 60.23 13.18
N LYS A 430 29.06 61.34 12.94
CA LYS A 430 30.43 61.36 12.39
C LYS A 430 31.42 61.15 13.55
N PRO A 431 32.60 60.56 13.31
CA PRO A 431 33.61 60.36 14.35
C PRO A 431 34.42 61.65 14.56
N PRO A 432 34.97 61.89 15.76
CA PRO A 432 36.17 62.68 15.90
C PRO A 432 37.42 61.79 15.92
N ARG A 433 38.50 62.41 15.44
CA ARG A 433 39.88 61.93 15.42
C ARG A 433 40.47 61.85 16.82
N GLY A 434 41.56 61.09 16.95
CA GLY A 434 42.22 60.74 18.20
C GLY A 434 42.80 61.90 19.01
N THR A 435 43.06 61.60 20.28
CA THR A 435 44.40 61.41 20.88
C THR A 435 44.22 60.49 22.08
#